data_AF-A0A957HMM8-F1
#
_entry.id   AF-A0A957HMM8-F1
#
_cell.length_a   1.000
_cell.length_b   1.000
_cell.length_c   1.000
_cell.angle_alpha   90.00
_cell.angle_beta   90.00
_cell.angle_gamma   90.00
#
_symmetry.space_group_name_H-M   'P 1'
#
loop_
_entity.id
_entity.type
_entity.pdbx_description
1 polymer ?
#
loop_
_entity_poly.entity_id
_entity_poly.type
_entity_poly.pdbx_seq_one_letter_code
_entity_poly.pdbx_strand_id
1 'polypeptide(L)' 'MAEKPQVAGFINFFLTYVNDEVVDVGYFPASDDALNLAKLGWLNANN' A
#
# COMPACT_ATOMS: atom_id res chain seq x y z
N MET A 1 2.59 -3.56 -13.45
CA MET A 1 1.33 -2.82 -13.16
C MET A 1 0.90 -1.89 -14.28
N ALA A 2 1.80 -1.53 -15.21
CA ALA A 2 1.49 -0.67 -16.36
C ALA A 2 0.26 -1.10 -17.20
N GLU A 3 0.00 -2.40 -17.32
CA GLU A 3 -1.17 -2.93 -18.05
C GLU A 3 -2.51 -2.69 -17.33
N LYS A 4 -2.49 -2.33 -16.04
CA LYS A 4 -3.70 -2.10 -15.21
C LYS A 4 -3.52 -0.85 -14.33
N PRO A 5 -3.51 0.36 -14.91
CA PRO A 5 -3.20 1.60 -14.19
C PRO A 5 -4.20 1.90 -13.06
N GLN A 6 -5.46 1.48 -13.19
CA GLN A 6 -6.47 1.66 -12.13
C GLN A 6 -6.13 0.82 -10.89
N VAL A 7 -5.62 -0.40 -11.09
CA VAL A 7 -5.18 -1.27 -9.99
C VAL A 7 -3.89 -0.71 -9.37
N ALA A 8 -2.99 -0.16 -10.19
CA ALA A 8 -1.77 0.49 -9.71
C ALA A 8 -2.10 1.66 -8.77
N GLY A 9 -3.05 2.51 -9.17
CA GLY A 9 -3.55 3.63 -8.38
C GLY A 9 -4.21 3.19 -7.08
N PHE A 10 -5.08 2.17 -7.13
CA PHE A 10 -5.72 1.63 -5.92
C PHE A 10 -4.70 1.11 -4.90
N ILE A 11 -3.72 0.32 -5.34
CA ILE A 11 -2.69 -0.22 -4.43
C ILE A 11 -1.86 0.91 -3.83
N ASN A 12 -1.51 1.93 -4.62
CA ASN A 12 -0.78 3.09 -4.09
C ASN A 12 -1.59 3.84 -3.02
N PHE A 13 -2.87 4.10 -3.29
CA PHE A 13 -3.80 4.68 -2.32
C PHE A 13 -3.85 3.85 -1.03
N PHE A 14 -4.05 2.54 -1.15
CA PHE A 14 -4.10 1.64 0.00
C PHE A 14 -2.81 1.69 0.83
N LEU A 15 -1.64 1.53 0.21
CA LEU A 15 -0.35 1.57 0.92
C LEU A 15 -0.02 2.95 1.52
N THR A 16 -0.71 4.01 1.06
CA THR A 16 -0.54 5.37 1.58
C THR A 16 -1.36 5.59 2.84
N TYR A 17 -2.62 5.16 2.85
CA TYR A 17 -3.58 5.53 3.90
C TYR A 17 -3.96 4.39 4.84
N VAL A 18 -3.61 3.14 4.53
CA VAL A 18 -4.07 1.97 5.31
C VAL A 18 -3.86 2.14 6.80
N ASN A 19 -2.66 2.53 7.25
CA ASN A 19 -2.35 2.64 8.69
C ASN A 19 -3.19 3.70 9.41
N ASP A 20 -3.66 4.74 8.74
CA ASP A 20 -4.55 5.74 9.32
C ASP A 20 -5.97 5.15 9.48
N GLU A 21 -6.46 4.46 8.44
CA GLU A 21 -7.83 3.93 8.40
C GLU A 21 -8.02 2.66 9.25
N VAL A 22 -7.00 1.78 9.40
CA VAL A 22 -7.21 0.51 10.15
C VAL A 22 -7.45 0.73 11.64
N VAL A 23 -6.94 1.84 12.18
CA VAL A 23 -7.06 2.17 13.61
C VAL A 23 -8.52 2.49 13.95
N ASP A 24 -9.23 3.18 13.06
CA ASP A 24 -10.64 3.54 13.23
C ASP A 24 -11.57 2.33 13.28
N VAL A 25 -11.16 1.21 12.70
CA VAL A 25 -11.88 -0.08 12.76
C VAL A 25 -11.30 -1.06 13.79
N GLY A 26 -10.38 -0.62 14.65
CA GLY A 26 -9.90 -1.37 15.81
C GLY A 26 -8.79 -2.38 15.54
N TYR A 27 -8.10 -2.28 14.41
CA TYR A 27 -6.93 -3.11 14.10
C TYR A 27 -5.61 -2.39 14.42
N PHE A 28 -4.53 -3.17 14.54
CA PHE A 28 -3.19 -2.61 14.67
C PHE A 28 -2.63 -2.23 13.30
N PRO A 29 -1.91 -1.09 13.21
CA PRO A 29 -1.24 -0.69 11.97
C PRO A 29 -0.17 -1.70 11.58
N ALA A 30 0.13 -1.77 10.28
CA ALA A 30 1.28 -2.51 9.79
C ALA A 30 2.57 -1.86 10.29
N SER A 31 3.58 -2.68 10.60
CA SER A 31 4.90 -2.16 10.95
C SER A 31 5.53 -1.39 9.78
N ASP A 32 6.37 -0.42 10.10
CA ASP A 32 7.07 0.38 9.09
C ASP A 32 7.87 -0.50 8.12
N ASP A 33 8.55 -1.52 8.63
CA ASP A 33 9.33 -2.46 7.80
C ASP A 33 8.45 -3.20 6.78
N ALA A 34 7.30 -3.73 7.22
CA ALA A 34 6.39 -4.46 6.34
C ALA A 34 5.75 -3.53 5.30
N LEU A 35 5.35 -2.32 5.72
CA LEU A 35 4.75 -1.33 4.84
C LEU A 35 5.76 -0.81 3.81
N ASN A 36 7.00 -0.56 4.22
CA ASN A 36 8.09 -0.13 3.34
C ASN A 36 8.47 -1.22 2.33
N LEU A 37 8.50 -2.49 2.75
CA LEU A 37 8.73 -3.61 1.84
C LEU A 37 7.61 -3.74 0.79
N ALA A 38 6.35 -3.56 1.20
CA ALA A 38 5.21 -3.57 0.28
C ALA A 38 5.27 -2.41 -0.72
N LYS A 39 5.62 -1.20 -0.26
CA LYS A 39 5.84 -0.03 -1.12
C LYS A 39 6.96 -0.26 -2.13
N LEU A 40 8.07 -0.86 -1.71
CA LEU A 40 9.17 -1.23 -2.62
C LEU A 40 8.71 -2.27 -3.66
N GLY A 41 7.93 -3.27 -3.26
CA GLY A 41 7.33 -4.25 -4.17
C GLY A 41 6.43 -3.59 -5.21
N TRP A 42 5.61 -2.61 -4.79
CA TRP A 42 4.78 -1.83 -5.70
C TRP A 42 5.63 -1.00 -6.68
N LEU A 43 6.69 -0.31 -6.22
CA LEU A 43 7.59 0.44 -7.10
C LEU A 43 8.24 -0.47 -8.15
N ASN A 44 8.76 -1.62 -7.72
CA ASN A 44 9.37 -2.60 -8.62
C ASN A 44 8.38 -3.15 -9.66
N ALA A 45 7.11 -3.31 -9.29
CA ALA A 45 6.07 -3.76 -10.22
C ALA A 45 5.57 -2.65 -11.17
N ASN A 46 5.94 -1.39 -10.95
CA ASN A 46 5.61 -0.25 -11.82
C ASN A 46 6.77 0.20 -12.72
N ASN A 47 8.00 -0.24 -12.44
CA ASN A 47 9.12 -0.15 -13.37
C ASN A 47 8.98 -1.17 -14.51
#